data_AF-D8QT88-F1
#
_entry.id   AF-D8QT88-F1
#
_cell.length_a   1.000
_cell.length_b   1.000
_cell.length_c   1.000
_cell.angle_alpha   90.00
_cell.angle_beta   90.00
_cell.angle_gamma   90.00
#
_symmetry.space_group_name_H-M   'P 1'
#
loop_
_entity.id
_entity.type
_entity.pdbx_description
1 polymer ?
#
loop_
_entity_poly.entity_id
_entity_poly.type
_entity_poly.pdbx_seq_one_letter_code
_entity_poly.pdbx_strand_id
1 'polypeptide(L)'
;SLIGVYDGHGGNSAAIYVKEKIGSLLASNRDFHRGNYAESLHQVFMELERLLIRRGTSGTTATVALITATKVFVASVGDSFAMLLQQDGTWIKLTEDHKHSYPGEMDRVRRAGGSLTANKSIVQQGVHIWQLAMTRSLGDRCFKSNKKFGAEEQAVSPVPDIVEFEIPQGCGFLVLASDGV
;
A
#
# COMPACT_ATOMS: atom_id res chain seq x y z
N SER A 1 6.86 -13.99 -10.96
CA SER A 1 5.53 -14.20 -10.36
C SER A 1 5.05 -12.94 -9.67
N LEU A 2 3.73 -12.74 -9.57
CA LEU A 2 3.11 -11.64 -8.84
C LEU A 2 2.11 -12.21 -7.82
N ILE A 3 2.23 -11.79 -6.57
CA ILE A 3 1.36 -12.21 -5.46
C ILE A 3 0.92 -10.94 -4.72
N GLY A 4 -0.31 -10.87 -4.24
CA GLY A 4 -0.74 -9.72 -3.44
C GLY A 4 -1.90 -10.03 -2.51
N VAL A 5 -1.93 -9.32 -1.39
CA VAL A 5 -3.02 -9.27 -0.41
C VAL A 5 -3.60 -7.86 -0.43
N TYR A 6 -4.92 -7.77 -0.47
CA TYR A 6 -5.67 -6.52 -0.52
C TYR A 6 -6.80 -6.60 0.51
N ASP A 7 -6.63 -5.91 1.64
CA ASP A 7 -7.67 -5.82 2.66
C ASP A 7 -8.57 -4.62 2.34
N GLY A 8 -9.86 -4.86 2.15
CA GLY A 8 -10.80 -3.86 1.66
C GLY A 8 -11.68 -3.31 2.77
N HIS A 9 -11.85 -1.99 2.80
CA HIS A 9 -12.67 -1.30 3.80
C HIS A 9 -13.57 -0.24 3.18
N GLY A 10 -14.68 0.06 3.87
CA GLY A 10 -15.75 0.88 3.29
C GLY A 10 -16.43 0.22 2.07
N GLY A 11 -16.31 -1.12 1.96
CA GLY A 11 -16.70 -1.94 0.81
C GLY A 11 -15.51 -2.70 0.21
N ASN A 12 -15.76 -3.68 -0.65
CA ASN A 12 -14.72 -4.54 -1.25
C ASN A 12 -14.31 -4.12 -2.68
N SER A 13 -14.92 -3.08 -3.23
CA SER A 13 -14.75 -2.70 -4.64
C SER A 13 -13.33 -2.22 -4.96
N ALA A 14 -12.66 -1.52 -4.05
CA ALA A 14 -11.28 -1.09 -4.23
C ALA A 14 -10.33 -2.29 -4.29
N ALA A 15 -10.42 -3.22 -3.33
CA ALA A 15 -9.62 -4.44 -3.28
C ALA A 15 -9.78 -5.30 -4.55
N ILE A 16 -11.03 -5.53 -4.98
CA ILE A 16 -11.32 -6.26 -6.22
C ILE A 16 -10.71 -5.57 -7.43
N TYR A 17 -10.86 -4.24 -7.52
CA TYR A 17 -10.34 -3.48 -8.65
C TYR A 17 -8.80 -3.52 -8.74
N VAL A 18 -8.10 -3.39 -7.61
CA VAL A 18 -6.64 -3.51 -7.56
C VAL A 18 -6.20 -4.90 -8.03
N LYS A 19 -6.80 -5.96 -7.47
CA LYS A 19 -6.54 -7.36 -7.85
C LYS A 19 -6.66 -7.56 -9.36
N GLU A 20 -7.71 -7.03 -9.98
CA GLU A 20 -7.98 -7.20 -11.42
C GLU A 20 -7.04 -6.41 -12.31
N LYS A 21 -6.53 -5.25 -11.86
CA LYS A 21 -5.79 -4.32 -12.73
C LYS A 21 -4.30 -4.36 -12.59
N ILE A 22 -3.77 -4.63 -11.41
CA ILE A 22 -2.34 -4.51 -11.11
C ILE A 22 -1.45 -5.28 -12.09
N GLY A 23 -1.82 -6.52 -12.43
CA GLY A 23 -1.07 -7.34 -13.38
C GLY A 23 -0.99 -6.71 -14.77
N SER A 24 -2.12 -6.19 -15.29
CA SER A 24 -2.17 -5.53 -16.60
C SER A 24 -1.44 -4.18 -16.63
N LEU A 25 -1.45 -3.44 -15.52
CA LEU A 25 -0.74 -2.17 -15.39
C LEU A 25 0.77 -2.39 -15.34
N LEU A 26 1.25 -3.36 -14.57
CA LEU A 26 2.66 -3.77 -14.58
C LEU A 26 3.09 -4.25 -15.97
N ALA A 27 2.30 -5.10 -16.61
CA ALA A 27 2.59 -5.63 -17.94
C ALA A 27 2.57 -4.58 -19.06
N SER A 28 2.04 -3.38 -18.82
CA SER A 28 2.08 -2.25 -19.77
C SER A 28 3.05 -1.14 -19.37
N ASN A 29 3.63 -1.22 -18.17
CA ASN A 29 4.51 -0.21 -17.62
C ASN A 29 5.92 -0.30 -18.26
N ARG A 30 6.47 0.84 -18.71
CA ARG A 30 7.76 0.87 -19.43
C ARG A 30 8.94 0.47 -18.54
N ASP A 31 8.93 0.88 -17.28
CA ASP A 31 9.98 0.56 -16.31
C ASP A 31 9.97 -0.94 -15.95
N PHE A 32 8.80 -1.59 -15.96
CA PHE A 32 8.70 -3.05 -15.82
C PHE A 32 9.51 -3.78 -16.88
N HIS A 33 9.36 -3.39 -18.16
CA HIS A 33 10.05 -4.01 -19.28
C HIS A 33 11.56 -3.73 -19.29
N ARG A 34 11.98 -2.64 -18.64
CA ARG A 34 13.40 -2.29 -18.47
C ARG A 34 14.05 -2.98 -17.27
N GLY A 35 13.28 -3.72 -16.47
CA GLY A 35 13.77 -4.31 -15.22
C GLY A 35 13.83 -3.32 -14.05
N ASN A 36 13.31 -2.11 -14.21
CA ASN A 36 13.21 -1.08 -13.16
C ASN A 36 11.97 -1.37 -12.29
N TYR A 37 11.97 -2.49 -11.60
CA TYR A 37 10.77 -3.04 -10.96
C TYR A 37 10.25 -2.20 -9.78
N ALA A 38 11.13 -1.63 -8.95
CA ALA A 38 10.71 -0.76 -7.85
C ALA A 38 9.98 0.49 -8.36
N GLU A 39 10.56 1.16 -9.37
CA GLU A 39 9.94 2.32 -10.01
C GLU A 39 8.61 1.95 -10.69
N SER A 40 8.57 0.81 -11.37
CA SER A 40 7.35 0.28 -11.97
C SER A 40 6.23 0.06 -10.95
N LEU A 41 6.55 -0.55 -9.79
CA LEU A 41 5.59 -0.75 -8.70
C LEU A 41 5.07 0.58 -8.15
N HIS A 42 5.96 1.54 -7.92
CA HIS A 42 5.58 2.89 -7.50
C HIS A 42 4.59 3.53 -8.49
N GLN A 43 4.96 3.59 -9.77
CA GLN A 43 4.10 4.15 -10.83
C GLN A 43 2.75 3.45 -10.94
N VAL A 44 2.72 2.12 -10.80
CA VAL A 44 1.48 1.35 -10.86
C VAL A 44 0.58 1.63 -9.65
N PHE A 45 1.12 1.80 -8.44
CA PHE A 45 0.32 2.20 -7.27
C PHE A 45 -0.29 3.59 -7.48
N MET A 46 0.49 4.54 -8.00
CA MET A 46 0.01 5.89 -8.31
C MET A 46 -1.06 5.89 -9.41
N GLU A 47 -0.93 5.04 -10.43
CA GLU A 47 -1.95 4.89 -11.47
C GLU A 47 -3.22 4.20 -10.95
N LEU A 48 -3.09 3.16 -10.14
CA LEU A 48 -4.21 2.51 -9.46
C LEU A 48 -5.00 3.51 -8.62
N GLU A 49 -4.30 4.35 -7.85
CA GLU A 49 -4.92 5.42 -7.08
C GLU A 49 -5.72 6.38 -7.97
N ARG A 50 -5.10 6.87 -9.05
CA ARG A 50 -5.77 7.77 -10.01
C ARG A 50 -7.06 7.16 -10.57
N LEU A 51 -7.06 5.85 -10.80
CA LEU A 51 -8.20 5.08 -11.31
C LEU A 51 -9.26 4.83 -10.22
N LEU A 52 -8.87 4.66 -8.96
CA LEU A 52 -9.76 4.38 -7.82
C LEU A 52 -10.51 5.61 -7.32
N ILE A 53 -9.84 6.77 -7.25
CA ILE A 53 -10.45 8.03 -6.79
C ILE A 53 -11.68 8.44 -7.62
N ARG A 54 -11.81 7.93 -8.85
CA ARG A 54 -12.95 8.19 -9.73
C ARG A 54 -14.08 7.17 -9.60
N ARG A 55 -13.88 6.07 -8.86
CA ARG A 55 -14.79 4.92 -8.81
C ARG A 55 -15.67 4.85 -7.57
N GLY A 56 -15.23 5.39 -6.45
CA GLY A 56 -16.01 5.31 -5.23
C GLY A 56 -15.26 5.84 -4.01
N THR A 57 -15.76 5.44 -2.84
CA THR A 57 -15.24 5.85 -1.53
C THR A 57 -14.60 4.71 -0.75
N SER A 58 -14.68 3.46 -1.25
CA SER A 58 -13.97 2.33 -0.64
C SER A 58 -12.46 2.51 -0.75
N GLY A 59 -11.76 1.91 0.19
CA GLY A 59 -10.31 1.86 0.23
C GLY A 59 -9.82 0.44 0.35
N THR A 60 -8.52 0.26 0.16
CA THR A 60 -7.86 -1.02 0.39
C THR A 60 -6.40 -0.84 0.79
N THR A 61 -5.93 -1.69 1.69
CA THR A 61 -4.49 -1.97 1.80
C THR A 61 -4.02 -2.65 0.51
N ALA A 62 -2.73 -2.60 0.25
CA ALA A 62 -2.15 -3.43 -0.80
C ALA A 62 -0.74 -3.81 -0.40
N THR A 63 -0.49 -5.11 -0.21
CA THR A 63 0.85 -5.67 -0.02
C THR A 63 1.12 -6.61 -1.17
N VAL A 64 2.08 -6.26 -2.01
CA VAL A 64 2.32 -6.90 -3.32
C VAL A 64 3.77 -7.34 -3.41
N ALA A 65 3.98 -8.63 -3.71
CA ALA A 65 5.28 -9.20 -3.97
C ALA A 65 5.46 -9.51 -5.46
N LEU A 66 6.46 -8.88 -6.07
CA LEU A 66 6.94 -9.21 -7.41
C LEU A 66 8.23 -10.03 -7.27
N ILE A 67 8.16 -11.28 -7.72
CA ILE A 67 9.25 -12.26 -7.62
C ILE A 67 9.84 -12.45 -9.02
N THR A 68 11.11 -12.10 -9.19
CA THR A 68 11.89 -12.31 -10.41
C THR A 68 12.68 -13.61 -10.30
N ALA A 69 13.60 -13.86 -11.24
CA ALA A 69 14.50 -15.02 -11.15
C ALA A 69 15.52 -14.91 -10.01
N THR A 70 15.89 -13.69 -9.60
CA THR A 70 16.95 -13.46 -8.61
C THR A 70 16.52 -12.60 -7.43
N LYS A 71 15.48 -11.77 -7.58
CA LYS A 71 15.09 -10.75 -6.61
C LYS A 71 13.61 -10.80 -6.28
N VAL A 72 13.28 -10.31 -5.09
CA VAL A 72 11.91 -10.05 -4.65
C VAL A 72 11.77 -8.56 -4.35
N PHE A 73 10.68 -7.99 -4.82
CA PHE A 73 10.26 -6.61 -4.53
C PHE A 73 8.93 -6.68 -3.79
N VAL A 74 8.86 -6.10 -2.60
CA VAL A 74 7.62 -5.99 -1.82
C VAL A 74 7.23 -4.52 -1.76
N ALA A 75 6.08 -4.19 -2.35
CA ALA A 75 5.48 -2.86 -2.28
C ALA A 75 4.25 -2.90 -1.35
N SER A 76 4.17 -1.99 -0.37
CA SER A 76 3.05 -1.98 0.58
C SER A 76 2.46 -0.60 0.85
N VAL A 77 1.14 -0.55 1.01
CA VAL A 77 0.38 0.53 1.68
C VAL A 77 -0.62 -0.07 2.66
N GLY A 78 -0.80 0.59 3.81
CA GLY A 78 -1.66 0.12 4.89
C GLY A 78 -0.89 -0.71 5.92
N ASP A 79 -1.60 -1.62 6.58
CA ASP A 79 -1.14 -2.43 7.71
C ASP A 79 -1.25 -3.96 7.47
N SER A 80 -1.56 -4.37 6.24
CA SER A 80 -1.26 -5.73 5.77
C SER A 80 0.25 -5.91 5.64
N PHE A 81 0.76 -7.12 5.90
CA PHE A 81 2.20 -7.35 6.06
C PHE A 81 2.76 -8.42 5.13
N ALA A 82 4.07 -8.36 4.92
CA ALA A 82 4.86 -9.44 4.34
C ALA A 82 6.00 -9.86 5.29
N MET A 83 6.24 -11.17 5.39
CA MET A 83 7.32 -11.75 6.18
C MET A 83 8.04 -12.85 5.40
N LEU A 84 9.34 -12.93 5.57
CA LEU A 84 10.19 -14.00 5.05
C LEU A 84 10.55 -14.98 6.16
N LEU A 85 10.24 -16.25 5.97
CA LEU A 85 10.79 -17.35 6.76
C LEU A 85 12.06 -17.86 6.09
N GLN A 86 13.19 -17.69 6.79
CA GLN A 86 14.49 -18.21 6.38
C GLN A 86 14.63 -19.70 6.72
N GLN A 87 15.63 -20.36 6.12
CA GLN A 87 15.88 -21.80 6.31
C GLN A 87 16.26 -22.18 7.74
N ASP A 88 16.89 -21.26 8.46
CA ASP A 88 17.28 -21.43 9.87
C ASP A 88 16.09 -21.25 10.84
N GLY A 89 14.90 -20.95 10.31
CA GLY A 89 13.70 -20.68 11.09
C GLY A 89 13.50 -19.21 11.47
N THR A 90 14.42 -18.32 11.07
CA THR A 90 14.33 -16.89 11.36
C THR A 90 13.22 -16.23 10.55
N TRP A 91 12.37 -15.46 11.22
CA TRP A 91 11.35 -14.62 10.58
C TRP A 91 11.84 -13.18 10.42
N ILE A 92 11.75 -12.65 9.21
CA ILE A 92 12.08 -11.26 8.90
C ILE A 92 10.83 -10.55 8.42
N LYS A 93 10.42 -9.49 9.12
CA LYS A 93 9.34 -8.60 8.66
C LYS A 93 9.86 -7.72 7.53
N LEU A 94 9.18 -7.73 6.39
CA LEU A 94 9.57 -7.02 5.17
C LEU A 94 8.82 -5.70 4.98
N THR A 95 7.82 -5.44 5.80
CA THR A 95 6.94 -4.26 5.70
C THR A 95 6.76 -3.64 7.06
N GLU A 96 6.67 -2.32 7.11
CA GLU A 96 6.25 -1.59 8.29
C GLU A 96 4.77 -1.21 8.19
N ASP A 97 4.09 -1.16 9.34
CA ASP A 97 2.68 -0.78 9.37
C ASP A 97 2.58 0.74 9.17
N HIS A 98 1.82 1.16 8.16
CA HIS A 98 1.57 2.58 7.93
C HIS A 98 0.53 3.11 8.91
N LYS A 99 0.98 3.38 10.14
CA LYS A 99 0.18 3.90 11.26
C LYS A 99 0.70 5.28 11.67
N HIS A 100 -0.04 5.94 12.55
CA HIS A 100 0.33 7.24 13.13
C HIS A 100 1.70 7.26 13.83
N SER A 101 2.23 6.11 14.24
CA SER A 101 3.57 5.98 14.83
C SER A 101 4.70 5.92 13.81
N TYR A 102 4.39 5.69 12.53
CA TYR A 102 5.41 5.61 11.48
C TYR A 102 6.00 7.00 11.19
N PRO A 103 7.33 7.13 11.10
CA PRO A 103 7.99 8.43 10.95
C PRO A 103 7.43 9.27 9.80
N GLY A 104 7.11 10.54 10.08
CA GLY A 104 6.62 11.50 9.09
C GLY A 104 5.14 11.39 8.71
N GLU A 105 4.46 10.27 8.99
CA GLU A 105 3.05 10.09 8.60
C GLU A 105 2.14 11.14 9.26
N MET A 106 2.30 11.38 10.57
CA MET A 106 1.46 12.34 11.28
C MET A 106 1.73 13.79 10.88
N ASP A 107 2.94 14.11 10.44
CA ASP A 107 3.24 15.43 9.91
C ASP A 107 2.53 15.63 8.58
N ARG A 108 2.56 14.65 7.68
CA ARG A 108 1.76 14.66 6.43
C ARG A 108 0.26 14.79 6.73
N VAL A 109 -0.27 13.94 7.60
CA VAL A 109 -1.70 13.94 7.98
C VAL A 109 -2.14 15.32 8.45
N ARG A 110 -1.40 15.94 9.38
CA ARG A 110 -1.72 17.26 9.94
C ARG A 110 -1.61 18.37 8.89
N ARG A 111 -0.54 18.35 8.07
CA ARG A 111 -0.37 19.32 6.96
C ARG A 111 -1.53 19.27 5.97
N ALA A 112 -2.02 18.06 5.68
CA ALA A 112 -3.15 17.83 4.78
C ALA A 112 -4.52 18.16 5.39
N GLY A 113 -4.59 18.62 6.65
CA GLY A 113 -5.83 18.97 7.35
C GLY A 113 -6.54 17.79 8.00
N GLY A 114 -5.87 16.66 8.14
CA GLY A 114 -6.31 15.51 8.93
C GLY A 114 -5.87 15.61 10.39
N SER A 115 -6.42 14.75 11.23
CA SER A 115 -6.03 14.65 12.64
C SER A 115 -6.13 13.21 13.15
N LEU A 116 -5.53 12.97 14.32
CA LEU A 116 -5.60 11.70 15.02
C LEU A 116 -6.64 11.78 16.14
N THR A 117 -7.55 10.83 16.20
CA THR A 117 -8.54 10.69 17.26
C THR A 117 -7.97 10.00 18.49
N ALA A 118 -8.70 10.01 19.62
CA ALA A 118 -8.29 9.32 20.84
C ALA A 118 -8.15 7.79 20.68
N ASN A 119 -8.93 7.19 19.77
CA ASN A 119 -8.82 5.76 19.40
C ASN A 119 -7.76 5.50 18.33
N LYS A 120 -6.83 6.44 18.09
CA LYS A 120 -5.70 6.29 17.16
C LYS A 120 -6.09 6.11 15.70
N SER A 121 -7.23 6.69 15.29
CA SER A 121 -7.70 6.68 13.91
C SER A 121 -7.50 8.04 13.24
N ILE A 122 -7.23 8.02 11.95
CA ILE A 122 -7.14 9.20 11.09
C ILE A 122 -8.55 9.66 10.71
N VAL A 123 -8.78 10.96 10.87
CA VAL A 123 -9.98 11.66 10.41
C VAL A 123 -9.60 12.86 9.56
N GLN A 124 -10.49 13.26 8.65
CA GLN A 124 -10.30 14.42 7.78
C GLN A 124 -11.35 15.49 8.07
N GLN A 125 -10.95 16.76 8.11
CA GLN A 125 -11.91 17.87 8.28
C GLN A 125 -12.98 17.83 7.19
N GLY A 126 -14.26 17.87 7.59
CA GLY A 126 -15.41 17.77 6.68
C GLY A 126 -15.82 16.33 6.33
N VAL A 127 -15.15 15.32 6.87
CA VAL A 127 -15.48 13.90 6.71
C VAL A 127 -15.91 13.35 8.07
N HIS A 128 -17.21 13.40 8.35
CA HIS A 128 -17.74 13.18 9.71
C HIS A 128 -18.00 11.71 10.07
N ILE A 129 -18.01 10.79 9.11
CA ILE A 129 -18.42 9.39 9.32
C ILE A 129 -17.23 8.42 9.22
N TRP A 130 -16.17 8.79 8.51
CA TRP A 130 -15.08 7.87 8.17
C TRP A 130 -13.87 8.08 9.08
N GLN A 131 -13.38 6.98 9.65
CA GLN A 131 -12.12 6.91 10.40
C GLN A 131 -11.29 5.77 9.85
N LEU A 132 -9.97 5.95 9.76
CA LEU A 132 -9.05 4.91 9.28
C LEU A 132 -7.98 4.61 10.32
N ALA A 133 -7.71 3.34 10.60
CA ALA A 133 -6.65 2.94 11.55
C ALA A 133 -5.23 3.08 10.97
N MET A 134 -5.13 3.29 9.65
CA MET A 134 -3.91 3.41 8.88
C MET A 134 -3.79 4.78 8.22
N THR A 135 -2.57 5.16 7.88
CA THR A 135 -2.21 6.44 7.25
C THR A 135 -1.93 6.30 5.75
N ARG A 136 -1.84 5.07 5.22
CA ARG A 136 -1.70 4.84 3.77
C ARG A 136 -2.70 3.81 3.27
N SER A 137 -3.21 4.00 2.07
CA SER A 137 -4.11 3.08 1.38
C SER A 137 -4.31 3.53 -0.08
N LEU A 138 -4.82 2.62 -0.91
CA LEU A 138 -5.38 2.96 -2.21
C LEU A 138 -6.88 3.24 -2.07
N GLY A 139 -7.41 4.22 -2.82
CA GLY A 139 -8.82 4.62 -2.72
C GLY A 139 -9.05 5.66 -1.61
N ASP A 140 -10.06 5.49 -0.75
CA ASP A 140 -10.31 6.40 0.40
C ASP A 140 -10.40 7.89 0.04
N ARG A 141 -11.10 8.19 -1.07
CA ARG A 141 -11.18 9.53 -1.66
C ARG A 141 -11.48 10.65 -0.66
N CYS A 142 -12.29 10.38 0.36
CA CYS A 142 -12.67 11.38 1.35
C CYS A 142 -11.45 11.97 2.10
N PHE A 143 -10.37 11.20 2.26
CA PHE A 143 -9.13 11.65 2.90
C PHE A 143 -8.13 12.31 1.93
N LYS A 144 -8.51 12.43 0.65
CA LYS A 144 -7.61 12.78 -0.45
C LYS A 144 -8.13 13.95 -1.30
N SER A 145 -8.80 14.88 -0.65
CA SER A 145 -9.50 16.01 -1.28
C SER A 145 -8.85 17.37 -1.06
N ASN A 146 -7.67 17.43 -0.43
CA ASN A 146 -6.98 18.69 -0.18
C ASN A 146 -6.37 19.21 -1.49
N LYS A 147 -6.95 20.30 -2.02
CA LYS A 147 -6.56 20.93 -3.29
C LYS A 147 -5.16 21.52 -3.30
N LYS A 148 -4.52 21.71 -2.15
CA LYS A 148 -3.16 22.26 -2.05
C LYS A 148 -2.06 21.23 -2.31
N PHE A 149 -2.38 19.95 -2.23
CA PHE A 149 -1.41 18.87 -2.25
C PHE A 149 -1.67 17.89 -3.39
N GLY A 150 -0.60 17.28 -3.90
CA GLY A 150 -0.69 16.14 -4.81
C GLY A 150 -1.25 14.89 -4.12
N ALA A 151 -1.39 13.80 -4.85
CA ALA A 151 -1.91 12.53 -4.31
C ALA A 151 -1.07 11.98 -3.14
N GLU A 152 0.25 12.17 -3.22
CA GLU A 152 1.23 11.65 -2.26
C GLU A 152 1.14 12.34 -0.89
N GLU A 153 0.74 13.61 -0.87
CA GLU A 153 0.76 14.53 0.27
C GLU A 153 -0.64 14.73 0.88
N GLN A 154 -1.57 13.85 0.55
CA GLN A 154 -2.89 13.81 1.18
C GLN A 154 -2.82 13.23 2.61
N ALA A 155 -3.90 13.34 3.39
CA ALA A 155 -3.89 12.81 4.75
C ALA A 155 -3.66 11.29 4.75
N VAL A 156 -4.30 10.61 3.83
CA VAL A 156 -4.02 9.20 3.52
C VAL A 156 -3.24 9.13 2.21
N SER A 157 -2.05 8.54 2.23
CA SER A 157 -1.17 8.50 1.05
C SER A 157 -1.30 7.16 0.29
N PRO A 158 -1.28 7.17 -1.05
CA PRO A 158 -1.21 5.98 -1.89
C PRO A 158 0.22 5.48 -2.13
N VAL A 159 1.23 6.20 -1.63
CA VAL A 159 2.64 5.93 -1.94
C VAL A 159 3.11 4.65 -1.24
N PRO A 160 3.55 3.63 -2.00
CA PRO A 160 4.05 2.42 -1.39
C PRO A 160 5.43 2.62 -0.79
N ASP A 161 5.67 2.01 0.36
CA ASP A 161 7.03 1.64 0.75
C ASP A 161 7.45 0.42 -0.06
N ILE A 162 8.70 0.39 -0.53
CA ILE A 162 9.22 -0.69 -1.38
C ILE A 162 10.51 -1.23 -0.78
N VAL A 163 10.53 -2.54 -0.51
CA VAL A 163 11.71 -3.28 -0.08
C VAL A 163 12.15 -4.21 -1.21
N GLU A 164 13.45 -4.24 -1.47
CA GLU A 164 14.10 -5.13 -2.45
C GLU A 164 15.11 -6.02 -1.73
N PHE A 165 15.11 -7.31 -2.07
CA PHE A 165 16.14 -8.25 -1.61
C PHE A 165 16.41 -9.34 -2.64
N GLU A 166 17.63 -9.88 -2.61
CA GLU A 166 18.00 -11.08 -3.38
C GLU A 166 17.31 -12.31 -2.79
N ILE A 167 16.84 -13.21 -3.65
CA ILE A 167 16.28 -14.50 -3.24
C ILE A 167 17.38 -15.26 -2.48
N PRO A 168 17.18 -15.57 -1.18
CA PRO A 168 18.18 -16.29 -0.40
C PRO A 168 18.50 -17.65 -1.02
N GLN A 169 19.74 -18.10 -0.89
CA GLN A 169 20.11 -19.45 -1.31
C GLN A 169 19.36 -20.47 -0.45
N GLY A 170 18.57 -21.33 -1.10
CA GLY A 170 17.76 -22.37 -0.45
C GLY A 170 16.25 -22.12 -0.48
N CYS A 171 15.49 -22.99 0.17
CA CYS A 171 14.03 -22.92 0.24
C CYS A 171 13.59 -22.06 1.44
N GLY A 172 13.00 -20.89 1.20
CA GLY A 172 12.30 -20.09 2.20
C GLY A 172 10.82 -19.92 1.84
N PHE A 173 10.03 -19.38 2.77
CA PHE A 173 8.63 -19.06 2.53
C PHE A 173 8.40 -17.56 2.63
N LEU A 174 7.76 -16.98 1.62
CA LEU A 174 7.25 -15.62 1.67
C LEU A 174 5.77 -15.68 2.07
N VAL A 175 5.43 -15.06 3.19
CA VAL A 175 4.08 -14.97 3.72
C VAL A 175 3.57 -13.55 3.55
N LEU A 176 2.40 -13.39 2.94
CA LEU A 176 1.65 -12.13 2.89
C LEU A 176 0.31 -12.37 3.58
N ALA A 177 -0.10 -11.47 4.46
CA ALA A 177 -1.37 -11.56 5.17
C ALA A 177 -1.91 -10.16 5.51
N SER A 178 -3.21 -10.06 5.78
CA SER A 178 -3.80 -8.85 6.36
C SER A 178 -3.72 -8.87 7.88
N ASP A 179 -4.19 -7.81 8.54
CA ASP A 179 -4.17 -7.67 10.00
C ASP A 179 -5.18 -8.58 10.72
N GLY A 180 -6.07 -9.26 9.97
CA GLY A 180 -7.05 -10.21 10.49
C GLY A 180 -6.53 -11.64 10.74
N VAL A 181 -5.24 -11.91 10.48
CA VAL A 181 -4.55 -13.19 10.74
C VAL A 181 -3.72 -13.08 12.01
#